data_AF-A0A7Y3BVP2-F1
#
_entry.id   AF-A0A7Y3BVP2-F1
#
_cell.length_a   1.000
_cell.length_b   1.000
_cell.length_c   1.000
_cell.angle_alpha   90.00
_cell.angle_beta   90.00
_cell.angle_gamma   90.00
#
_symmetry.space_group_name_H-M   'P 1'
#
loop_
_entity.id
_entity.type
_entity.pdbx_description
1 polymer ?
#
loop_
_entity_poly.entity_id
_entity_poly.type
_entity_poly.pdbx_seq_one_letter_code
_entity_poly.pdbx_strand_id
1 'polypeptide(L)'
;MRQKTLGGLAISAAVAALLLASGSAFADDPSQGSDVAFFNPVTTRWTVPGTTDFYFGSPGDIPLMCDWNNDGTDTVGAYETATGIFSLRNQNDGAVAEAELYYGIPGDQAICGDWDGDGIDTISVYRPGDGRFYIRNTNVQGYADEVFEYGGTSGRAFAGDFDGDGIDQVGVHHPSTGLISVAKDTSGSDPAWIGYMGFNVDNVIVGDWDSDGSESVGLYRSVLKQMTFLSEIDSEPTEYVVSLEGVSGIPAAGDWNPDDGVGAISRPVVEDDGPAPSITVDIGKALITADAAIAPAPKVNPPSDTTTPAPATPAPAPAPAPAPAPAPAPAPAPAPAPAPAPAPAPAPAPSSRPGIPVYDTAWEMPVFATLSEADQYFAHLNRAGFTGAWLSYFNHINGGIGGTNVNGDAVATGGWGDRFYLNQGYINHMRGILDAAQRNNQKIGFVMIWANKYANDGSLNAGNAWQLGFDLGQAFGDHGAIAHWVAGGDNFIGVEDPQIWANMVSGLREAGANQPVGYHSPAYSGSNGHLRFVNEWWADFVAAQTGHCQNASTTYQQLADA
;
A
#
# COMPACT_ATOMS: atom_id res chain seq x y z
N MET A 1 28.95 -17.41 -23.20
CA MET A 1 28.54 -16.43 -24.24
C MET A 1 27.25 -16.89 -24.93
N ARG A 2 26.10 -16.45 -24.44
CA ARG A 2 24.88 -16.26 -25.24
C ARG A 2 24.20 -15.01 -24.69
N GLN A 3 24.40 -13.89 -25.38
CA GLN A 3 23.62 -12.67 -25.18
C GLN A 3 22.16 -13.00 -25.52
N LYS A 4 21.26 -12.89 -24.53
CA LYS A 4 19.84 -12.70 -24.80
C LYS A 4 19.59 -11.19 -24.80
N THR A 5 19.05 -10.73 -25.92
CA THR A 5 18.61 -9.38 -26.25
C THR A 5 17.71 -8.79 -25.16
N LEU A 6 18.05 -7.59 -24.69
CA LEU A 6 17.17 -6.70 -23.91
C LEU A 6 15.99 -6.26 -24.79
N GLY A 7 14.82 -6.86 -24.57
CA GLY A 7 13.54 -6.24 -24.88
C GLY A 7 13.02 -5.63 -23.58
N GLY A 8 12.77 -4.32 -23.57
CA GLY A 8 12.26 -3.60 -22.41
C GLY A 8 10.92 -4.18 -21.95
N LEU A 9 10.96 -5.00 -20.89
CA LEU A 9 9.80 -5.30 -20.09
C LEU A 9 9.57 -4.09 -19.18
N ALA A 10 8.37 -3.53 -19.21
CA ALA A 10 7.87 -2.71 -18.13
C ALA A 10 8.04 -3.51 -16.84
N ILE A 11 8.84 -2.97 -15.91
CA ILE A 11 9.01 -3.52 -14.57
C ILE A 11 7.64 -3.34 -13.92
N SER A 12 6.87 -4.43 -13.84
CA SER A 12 5.63 -4.44 -13.05
C SER A 12 5.97 -4.00 -11.64
N ALA A 13 5.19 -3.05 -11.12
CA ALA A 13 5.29 -2.45 -9.80
C ALA A 13 4.95 -3.43 -8.65
N ALA A 14 5.49 -4.65 -8.69
CA ALA A 14 5.33 -5.67 -7.65
C ALA A 14 6.25 -5.43 -6.43
N VAL A 15 6.88 -4.26 -6.34
CA VAL A 15 8.01 -4.01 -5.41
C VAL A 15 7.66 -3.03 -4.29
N ALA A 16 6.44 -2.48 -4.24
CA ALA A 16 6.11 -1.40 -3.31
C ALA A 16 5.39 -1.84 -2.01
N ALA A 17 5.16 -3.14 -1.77
CA ALA A 17 4.48 -3.61 -0.55
C ALA A 17 4.88 -5.03 -0.15
N LEU A 18 6.17 -5.30 -0.13
CA LEU A 18 6.70 -6.61 0.18
C LEU A 18 7.52 -6.52 1.47
N LEU A 19 6.86 -6.97 2.53
CA LEU A 19 7.35 -7.38 3.84
C LEU A 19 8.87 -7.60 3.90
N LEU A 20 9.49 -7.04 4.95
CA LEU A 20 10.66 -7.64 5.55
C LEU A 20 10.15 -8.39 6.78
N ALA A 21 9.82 -9.65 6.54
CA ALA A 21 9.25 -10.56 7.51
C ALA A 21 10.23 -11.69 7.72
N SER A 22 11.22 -11.40 8.55
CA SER A 22 11.92 -12.38 9.37
C SER A 22 12.95 -11.59 10.20
N GLY A 23 12.63 -11.34 11.46
CA GLY A 23 13.66 -11.47 12.50
C GLY A 23 13.77 -12.97 12.76
N SER A 24 15.00 -13.47 12.86
CA SER A 24 15.28 -14.84 13.28
C SER A 24 15.12 -14.95 14.79
N ALA A 25 14.32 -15.90 15.28
CA ALA A 25 14.51 -16.34 16.64
C ALA A 25 15.74 -17.24 16.71
N PHE A 26 16.82 -16.75 17.31
CA PHE A 26 17.49 -17.54 18.33
C PHE A 26 18.18 -16.67 19.37
N ALA A 27 17.76 -16.86 20.62
CA ALA A 27 18.50 -16.58 21.84
C ALA A 27 19.55 -15.47 21.68
N ASP A 28 19.08 -14.23 21.51
CA ASP A 28 19.89 -13.07 21.83
C ASP A 28 20.57 -13.41 23.16
N ASP A 29 21.91 -13.41 23.14
CA ASP A 29 22.60 -13.13 24.38
C ASP A 29 21.85 -11.92 24.94
N PRO A 30 21.23 -11.97 26.14
CA PRO A 30 20.44 -10.86 26.68
C PRO A 30 21.29 -9.57 26.91
N SER A 31 22.49 -9.52 26.36
CA SER A 31 23.38 -8.38 26.22
C SER A 31 23.60 -7.88 24.77
N GLN A 32 22.95 -8.43 23.75
CA GLN A 32 23.02 -8.04 22.33
C GLN A 32 21.58 -7.82 21.82
N GLY A 33 21.31 -6.74 21.08
CA GLY A 33 19.98 -6.49 20.48
C GLY A 33 20.04 -6.57 18.95
N SER A 34 18.91 -6.45 18.25
CA SER A 34 18.91 -6.58 16.78
C SER A 34 19.59 -5.41 16.06
N ASP A 35 20.28 -5.72 14.95
CA ASP A 35 20.85 -4.79 13.99
C ASP A 35 19.85 -4.35 12.90
N VAL A 36 20.17 -3.28 12.15
CA VAL A 36 19.38 -2.83 11.00
C VAL A 36 20.22 -2.66 9.74
N ALA A 37 19.92 -3.46 8.71
CA ALA A 37 20.44 -3.30 7.35
C ALA A 37 19.43 -2.63 6.42
N PHE A 38 19.86 -2.26 5.21
CA PHE A 38 19.01 -1.63 4.21
C PHE A 38 19.05 -2.34 2.86
N PHE A 39 17.88 -2.74 2.37
CA PHE A 39 17.71 -3.40 1.08
C PHE A 39 17.20 -2.43 0.00
N ASN A 40 17.83 -2.44 -1.17
CA ASN A 40 17.32 -1.77 -2.35
C ASN A 40 16.70 -2.80 -3.31
N PRO A 41 15.37 -2.84 -3.47
CA PRO A 41 14.72 -3.90 -4.23
C PRO A 41 14.81 -3.73 -5.76
N VAL A 42 15.28 -2.57 -6.23
CA VAL A 42 15.54 -2.35 -7.67
C VAL A 42 16.92 -2.89 -8.05
N THR A 43 17.92 -2.68 -7.20
CA THR A 43 19.30 -3.09 -7.48
C THR A 43 19.70 -4.37 -6.79
N THR A 44 18.84 -4.94 -5.93
CA THR A 44 19.10 -6.09 -5.04
C THR A 44 20.29 -5.90 -4.11
N ARG A 45 20.58 -4.64 -3.75
CA ARG A 45 21.73 -4.25 -2.95
C ARG A 45 21.37 -4.28 -1.47
N TRP A 46 22.19 -4.93 -0.68
CA TRP A 46 22.18 -4.88 0.77
C TRP A 46 23.26 -3.94 1.27
N THR A 47 22.88 -3.04 2.19
CA THR A 47 23.79 -2.15 2.89
C THR A 47 23.70 -2.47 4.37
N VAL A 48 24.74 -3.11 4.90
CA VAL A 48 24.84 -3.46 6.31
C VAL A 48 25.83 -2.49 6.96
N PRO A 49 25.47 -1.85 8.09
CA PRO A 49 26.39 -1.05 8.89
C PRO A 49 27.74 -1.74 9.11
N GLY A 50 28.85 -0.99 9.05
CA GLY A 50 30.19 -1.54 9.35
C GLY A 50 30.80 -2.50 8.32
N THR A 51 30.05 -3.00 7.34
CA THR A 51 30.54 -3.99 6.36
C THR A 51 30.56 -3.45 4.93
N THR A 52 30.97 -4.29 3.97
CA THR A 52 30.89 -3.99 2.54
C THR A 52 29.54 -4.40 1.98
N ASP A 53 28.90 -3.49 1.25
CA ASP A 53 27.69 -3.77 0.49
C ASP A 53 27.82 -4.98 -0.43
N PHE A 54 26.74 -5.73 -0.54
CA PHE A 54 26.65 -6.92 -1.37
C PHE A 54 25.30 -7.02 -2.07
N TYR A 55 25.13 -8.02 -2.94
CA TYR A 55 23.95 -8.17 -3.79
C TYR A 55 23.43 -9.60 -3.72
N PHE A 56 22.12 -9.78 -3.53
CA PHE A 56 21.52 -11.10 -3.48
C PHE A 56 20.07 -11.09 -3.98
N GLY A 57 19.68 -12.12 -4.72
CA GLY A 57 18.39 -12.21 -5.39
C GLY A 57 18.28 -11.39 -6.68
N SER A 58 17.07 -11.33 -7.23
CA SER A 58 16.69 -10.62 -8.45
C SER A 58 15.69 -9.49 -8.16
N PRO A 59 15.64 -8.43 -9.00
CA PRO A 59 14.65 -7.36 -8.83
C PRO A 59 13.23 -7.91 -8.89
N GLY A 60 12.45 -7.72 -7.82
CA GLY A 60 11.10 -8.28 -7.67
C GLY A 60 10.97 -9.45 -6.71
N ASP A 61 12.09 -10.00 -6.23
CA ASP A 61 12.08 -11.05 -5.20
C ASP A 61 11.74 -10.46 -3.82
N ILE A 62 11.14 -11.28 -2.95
CA ILE A 62 11.03 -10.98 -1.51
C ILE A 62 12.40 -11.23 -0.89
N PRO A 63 13.05 -10.21 -0.29
CA PRO A 63 14.22 -10.44 0.54
C PRO A 63 13.82 -11.18 1.83
N LEU A 64 14.62 -12.16 2.23
CA LEU A 64 14.50 -12.84 3.52
C LEU A 64 15.81 -12.71 4.27
N MET A 65 15.74 -12.74 5.59
CA MET A 65 16.90 -12.71 6.45
C MET A 65 16.68 -13.60 7.67
N CYS A 66 17.48 -14.64 7.80
CA CYS A 66 17.30 -15.69 8.81
C CYS A 66 18.62 -16.42 9.09
N ASP A 67 18.71 -17.05 10.26
CA ASP A 67 19.80 -17.95 10.64
C ASP A 67 19.53 -19.37 10.11
N TRP A 68 19.92 -19.59 8.86
CA TRP A 68 19.73 -20.88 8.20
C TRP A 68 20.59 -22.03 8.78
N ASN A 69 21.52 -21.75 9.71
CA ASN A 69 22.47 -22.76 10.20
C ASN A 69 22.82 -22.71 11.68
N ASN A 70 22.03 -22.00 12.50
CA ASN A 70 22.19 -21.91 13.94
C ASN A 70 23.62 -21.47 14.34
N ASP A 71 24.13 -20.44 13.69
CA ASP A 71 25.39 -19.79 14.11
C ASP A 71 25.21 -18.41 14.74
N GLY A 72 23.95 -17.99 14.91
CA GLY A 72 23.55 -16.71 15.46
C GLY A 72 23.67 -15.55 14.48
N THR A 73 24.08 -15.78 13.22
CA THR A 73 24.15 -14.71 12.22
C THR A 73 23.04 -14.84 11.19
N ASP A 74 22.29 -13.78 11.05
CA ASP A 74 21.30 -13.62 10.02
C ASP A 74 21.95 -13.52 8.64
N THR A 75 21.56 -14.43 7.74
CA THR A 75 22.10 -14.46 6.37
C THR A 75 21.03 -14.50 5.27
N VAL A 76 21.40 -14.03 4.07
CA VAL A 76 20.42 -13.66 3.04
C VAL A 76 19.65 -14.83 2.43
N GLY A 77 18.35 -14.60 2.26
CA GLY A 77 17.47 -15.36 1.39
C GLY A 77 16.74 -14.48 0.37
N ALA A 78 16.18 -15.09 -0.67
CA ALA A 78 15.34 -14.43 -1.66
C ALA A 78 14.23 -15.37 -2.14
N TYR A 79 13.01 -14.87 -2.26
CA TYR A 79 11.86 -15.62 -2.78
C TYR A 79 11.31 -15.01 -4.07
N GLU A 80 11.37 -15.78 -5.15
CA GLU A 80 10.81 -15.39 -6.45
C GLU A 80 9.30 -15.61 -6.46
N THR A 81 8.55 -14.53 -6.24
CA THR A 81 7.07 -14.55 -6.14
C THR A 81 6.35 -15.11 -7.37
N ALA A 82 7.01 -15.09 -8.54
CA ALA A 82 6.43 -15.58 -9.79
C ALA A 82 6.51 -17.11 -9.94
N THR A 83 7.46 -17.74 -9.27
CA THR A 83 7.80 -19.16 -9.46
C THR A 83 7.79 -19.96 -8.18
N GLY A 84 7.75 -19.34 -7.00
CA GLY A 84 7.78 -20.02 -5.71
C GLY A 84 9.16 -20.55 -5.32
N ILE A 85 10.24 -19.99 -5.89
CA ILE A 85 11.62 -20.43 -5.63
C ILE A 85 12.21 -19.62 -4.49
N PHE A 86 12.64 -20.30 -3.43
CA PHE A 86 13.53 -19.77 -2.41
C PHE A 86 14.98 -20.01 -2.82
N SER A 87 15.80 -18.98 -2.68
CA SER A 87 17.26 -18.99 -2.86
C SER A 87 17.88 -18.61 -1.52
N LEU A 88 18.63 -19.51 -0.89
CA LEU A 88 19.17 -19.32 0.47
C LEU A 88 20.69 -19.33 0.46
N ARG A 89 21.31 -18.56 1.35
CA ARG A 89 22.77 -18.50 1.49
C ARG A 89 23.18 -18.15 2.91
N ASN A 90 24.12 -18.92 3.44
CA ASN A 90 24.62 -18.79 4.82
C ASN A 90 25.76 -17.76 4.96
N GLN A 91 25.86 -16.81 4.02
CA GLN A 91 26.94 -15.80 3.98
C GLN A 91 26.49 -14.51 3.28
N ASN A 92 26.82 -13.36 3.89
CA ASN A 92 26.52 -12.03 3.39
C ASN A 92 27.65 -11.46 2.49
N ASP A 93 28.09 -12.23 1.48
CA ASP A 93 29.24 -11.90 0.61
C ASP A 93 28.88 -11.59 -0.85
N GLY A 94 27.59 -11.67 -1.19
CA GLY A 94 27.07 -11.42 -2.54
C GLY A 94 27.37 -12.50 -3.58
N ALA A 95 27.77 -13.70 -3.16
CA ALA A 95 27.86 -14.84 -4.06
C ALA A 95 26.47 -15.45 -4.35
N VAL A 96 26.44 -16.48 -5.20
CA VAL A 96 25.21 -17.17 -5.58
C VAL A 96 24.61 -17.99 -4.42
N ALA A 97 23.34 -18.32 -4.53
CA ALA A 97 22.64 -19.17 -3.56
C ALA A 97 23.32 -20.54 -3.39
N GLU A 98 23.30 -21.05 -2.16
CA GLU A 98 23.82 -22.37 -1.80
C GLU A 98 22.74 -23.44 -1.86
N ALA A 99 21.50 -23.03 -1.60
CA ALA A 99 20.31 -23.84 -1.75
C ALA A 99 19.26 -23.10 -2.59
N GLU A 100 18.62 -23.84 -3.50
CA GLU A 100 17.43 -23.41 -4.22
C GLU A 100 16.34 -24.47 -4.03
N LEU A 101 15.17 -24.06 -3.55
CA LEU A 101 14.04 -24.96 -3.36
C LEU A 101 12.72 -24.30 -3.76
N TYR A 102 11.78 -25.14 -4.21
CA TYR A 102 10.43 -24.71 -4.54
C TYR A 102 9.51 -24.95 -3.36
N TYR A 103 8.83 -23.90 -2.91
CA TYR A 103 7.82 -23.97 -1.87
C TYR A 103 6.85 -22.79 -2.01
N GLY A 104 5.55 -23.04 -1.92
CA GLY A 104 4.52 -22.03 -2.20
C GLY A 104 4.11 -21.92 -3.68
N ILE A 105 3.21 -20.99 -3.96
CA ILE A 105 2.66 -20.72 -5.30
C ILE A 105 2.72 -19.22 -5.62
N PRO A 106 2.49 -18.82 -6.89
CA PRO A 106 2.49 -17.40 -7.25
C PRO A 106 1.49 -16.59 -6.44
N GLY A 107 1.97 -15.51 -5.82
CA GLY A 107 1.19 -14.62 -4.95
C GLY A 107 1.26 -14.94 -3.46
N ASP A 108 1.95 -16.02 -3.06
CA ASP A 108 2.29 -16.26 -1.66
C ASP A 108 3.33 -15.23 -1.18
N GLN A 109 3.27 -14.89 0.10
CA GLN A 109 4.26 -14.09 0.83
C GLN A 109 5.20 -15.03 1.57
N ALA A 110 6.51 -14.89 1.37
CA ALA A 110 7.51 -15.66 2.07
C ALA A 110 7.83 -15.04 3.44
N ILE A 111 8.05 -15.91 4.41
CA ILE A 111 8.55 -15.61 5.76
C ILE A 111 9.58 -16.68 6.14
N CYS A 112 10.38 -16.45 7.16
CA CYS A 112 11.21 -17.48 7.79
C CYS A 112 11.28 -17.26 9.30
N GLY A 113 11.68 -18.31 10.02
CA GLY A 113 11.79 -18.37 11.47
C GLY A 113 12.01 -19.80 11.97
N ASP A 114 12.32 -19.96 13.26
CA ASP A 114 12.45 -21.21 13.99
C ASP A 114 11.08 -21.65 14.52
N TRP A 115 10.36 -22.42 13.71
CA TRP A 115 9.01 -22.86 14.03
C TRP A 115 8.94 -24.03 15.01
N ASP A 116 10.05 -24.73 15.30
CA ASP A 116 10.05 -25.92 16.17
C ASP A 116 11.09 -25.92 17.30
N GLY A 117 11.80 -24.80 17.48
CA GLY A 117 12.68 -24.55 18.62
C GLY A 117 14.00 -25.29 18.53
N ASP A 118 14.46 -25.62 17.31
CA ASP A 118 15.73 -26.32 17.08
C ASP A 118 16.91 -25.36 16.78
N GLY A 119 16.59 -24.08 16.61
CA GLY A 119 17.45 -22.94 16.32
C GLY A 119 17.90 -22.78 14.90
N ILE A 120 17.27 -23.50 13.99
CA ILE A 120 17.48 -23.32 12.57
C ILE A 120 16.24 -22.65 12.00
N ASP A 121 16.42 -21.46 11.46
CA ASP A 121 15.35 -20.82 10.73
C ASP A 121 15.05 -21.55 9.44
N THR A 122 13.75 -21.67 9.18
CA THR A 122 13.26 -22.38 8.01
C THR A 122 12.20 -21.61 7.26
N ILE A 123 12.18 -21.83 5.95
CA ILE A 123 11.28 -21.12 5.04
C ILE A 123 9.81 -21.44 5.31
N SER A 124 8.93 -20.47 5.19
CA SER A 124 7.47 -20.67 5.24
C SER A 124 6.75 -19.69 4.31
N VAL A 125 5.45 -19.91 4.07
CA VAL A 125 4.66 -18.96 3.28
C VAL A 125 3.31 -18.64 3.91
N TYR A 126 2.89 -17.39 3.80
CA TYR A 126 1.52 -16.95 4.00
C TYR A 126 0.83 -16.75 2.65
N ARG A 127 -0.39 -17.25 2.51
CA ARG A 127 -1.21 -17.09 1.32
C ARG A 127 -2.35 -16.12 1.61
N PRO A 128 -2.27 -14.87 1.14
CA PRO A 128 -3.35 -13.91 1.32
C PRO A 128 -4.68 -14.41 0.73
N GLY A 129 -4.65 -15.11 -0.41
CA GLY A 129 -5.85 -15.57 -1.10
C GLY A 129 -6.79 -16.45 -0.28
N ASP A 130 -6.29 -17.19 0.72
CA ASP A 130 -7.10 -17.99 1.64
C ASP A 130 -6.79 -17.73 3.13
N GLY A 131 -5.88 -16.81 3.43
CA GLY A 131 -5.54 -16.37 4.79
C GLY A 131 -4.83 -17.43 5.62
N ARG A 132 -4.02 -18.28 4.96
CA ARG A 132 -3.35 -19.41 5.61
C ARG A 132 -1.84 -19.27 5.63
N PHE A 133 -1.26 -19.71 6.73
CA PHE A 133 0.16 -20.00 6.85
C PHE A 133 0.43 -21.46 6.51
N TYR A 134 1.53 -21.70 5.83
CA TYR A 134 2.03 -23.02 5.43
C TYR A 134 3.44 -23.15 5.98
N ILE A 135 3.54 -23.68 7.21
CA ILE A 135 4.79 -23.77 7.96
C ILE A 135 5.61 -24.97 7.49
N ARG A 136 6.93 -24.79 7.38
CA ARG A 136 7.86 -25.83 6.99
C ARG A 136 9.11 -25.76 7.85
N ASN A 137 9.36 -26.83 8.61
CA ASN A 137 10.46 -26.90 9.59
C ASN A 137 11.79 -27.35 8.98
N THR A 138 11.93 -27.31 7.66
CA THR A 138 13.19 -27.73 6.99
C THR A 138 13.40 -26.99 5.68
N ASN A 139 14.65 -26.62 5.39
CA ASN A 139 15.07 -25.98 4.14
C ASN A 139 15.26 -27.00 2.98
N VAL A 140 14.30 -27.91 2.82
CA VAL A 140 14.23 -28.87 1.71
C VAL A 140 12.82 -28.93 1.11
N GLN A 141 12.73 -29.22 -0.19
CA GLN A 141 11.45 -29.36 -0.88
C GLN A 141 10.56 -30.41 -0.20
N GLY A 142 9.31 -30.05 0.07
CA GLY A 142 8.36 -30.88 0.78
C GLY A 142 6.98 -30.25 0.86
N TYR A 143 6.07 -30.95 1.55
CA TYR A 143 4.80 -30.38 1.96
C TYR A 143 4.98 -29.56 3.24
N ALA A 144 4.02 -28.69 3.53
CA ALA A 144 3.94 -28.01 4.81
C ALA A 144 3.85 -29.03 5.95
N ASP A 145 4.59 -28.79 7.03
CA ASP A 145 4.50 -29.53 8.27
C ASP A 145 3.25 -29.11 9.05
N GLU A 146 2.92 -27.81 9.02
CA GLU A 146 1.68 -27.27 9.58
C GLU A 146 0.96 -26.31 8.63
N VAL A 147 -0.37 -26.28 8.71
CA VAL A 147 -1.22 -25.37 7.93
C VAL A 147 -2.38 -24.89 8.79
N PHE A 148 -2.52 -23.58 8.93
CA PHE A 148 -3.58 -22.96 9.73
C PHE A 148 -3.99 -21.60 9.18
N GLU A 149 -5.18 -21.15 9.56
CA GLU A 149 -5.72 -19.83 9.20
C GLU A 149 -5.39 -18.83 10.29
N TYR A 150 -4.83 -17.68 9.91
CA TYR A 150 -4.56 -16.59 10.85
C TYR A 150 -4.51 -15.24 10.10
N GLY A 151 -5.05 -14.18 10.71
CA GLY A 151 -4.97 -12.81 10.17
C GLY A 151 -5.72 -12.52 8.87
N GLY A 152 -6.67 -13.35 8.44
CA GLY A 152 -7.59 -13.03 7.32
C GLY A 152 -6.92 -13.08 5.93
N THR A 153 -7.56 -12.52 4.89
CA THR A 153 -7.18 -12.74 3.46
C THR A 153 -6.51 -11.55 2.74
N SER A 154 -6.12 -10.53 3.49
CA SER A 154 -5.52 -9.31 2.94
C SER A 154 -4.34 -8.82 3.78
N GLY A 155 -3.76 -9.73 4.55
CA GLY A 155 -2.67 -9.46 5.46
C GLY A 155 -1.32 -9.30 4.77
N ARG A 156 -0.42 -8.66 5.50
CA ARG A 156 1.03 -8.70 5.31
C ARG A 156 1.60 -9.51 6.47
N ALA A 157 2.05 -10.73 6.20
CA ALA A 157 2.61 -11.62 7.21
C ALA A 157 3.93 -11.08 7.80
N PHE A 158 4.27 -11.52 8.99
CA PHE A 158 5.60 -11.39 9.58
C PHE A 158 5.83 -12.53 10.56
N ALA A 159 7.06 -12.67 11.05
CA ALA A 159 7.46 -13.71 11.98
C ALA A 159 8.38 -13.12 13.04
N GLY A 160 8.36 -13.72 14.23
CA GLY A 160 9.26 -13.40 15.32
C GLY A 160 8.95 -14.12 16.64
N ASP A 161 9.90 -14.14 17.57
CA ASP A 161 9.77 -14.68 18.92
C ASP A 161 9.25 -13.60 19.88
N PHE A 162 7.95 -13.38 19.85
CA PHE A 162 7.31 -12.28 20.57
C PHE A 162 7.09 -12.56 22.06
N ASP A 163 7.29 -13.80 22.53
CA ASP A 163 7.15 -14.19 23.92
C ASP A 163 8.45 -14.71 24.58
N GLY A 164 9.55 -14.71 23.83
CA GLY A 164 10.90 -15.00 24.30
C GLY A 164 11.12 -16.47 24.66
N ASP A 165 10.36 -17.38 24.04
CA ASP A 165 10.44 -18.81 24.32
C ASP A 165 11.39 -19.58 23.38
N GLY A 166 11.95 -18.88 22.40
CA GLY A 166 12.85 -19.41 21.37
C GLY A 166 12.13 -20.09 20.21
N ILE A 167 10.82 -19.91 20.07
CA ILE A 167 10.03 -20.42 18.94
C ILE A 167 9.32 -19.26 18.25
N ASP A 168 9.55 -19.09 16.96
CA ASP A 168 8.92 -18.02 16.19
C ASP A 168 7.41 -18.17 16.06
N GLN A 169 6.68 -17.09 16.34
CA GLN A 169 5.26 -16.99 16.05
C GLN A 169 5.00 -16.19 14.78
N VAL A 170 3.82 -16.38 14.19
CA VAL A 170 3.41 -15.63 13.01
C VAL A 170 2.61 -14.39 13.37
N GLY A 171 2.80 -13.32 12.62
CA GLY A 171 2.01 -12.10 12.74
C GLY A 171 1.41 -11.66 11.41
N VAL A 172 0.40 -10.81 11.47
CA VAL A 172 -0.23 -10.19 10.31
C VAL A 172 -0.49 -8.71 10.56
N HIS A 173 0.07 -7.86 9.69
CA HIS A 173 -0.34 -6.48 9.55
C HIS A 173 -1.49 -6.41 8.54
N HIS A 174 -2.59 -5.80 8.94
CA HIS A 174 -3.78 -5.60 8.13
C HIS A 174 -3.72 -4.20 7.53
N PRO A 175 -3.23 -4.03 6.29
CA PRO A 175 -3.04 -2.72 5.68
C PRO A 175 -4.38 -2.12 5.22
N SER A 176 -5.50 -2.66 5.66
CA SER A 176 -6.82 -2.06 5.55
C SER A 176 -7.13 -1.25 6.81
N THR A 177 -6.82 -1.81 7.97
CA THR A 177 -7.23 -1.28 9.28
C THR A 177 -6.08 -0.68 10.09
N GLY A 178 -4.82 -0.86 9.67
CA GLY A 178 -3.64 -0.54 10.48
C GLY A 178 -3.47 -1.47 11.69
N LEU A 179 -4.26 -2.54 11.76
CA LEU A 179 -4.22 -3.53 12.81
C LEU A 179 -2.99 -4.41 12.64
N ILE A 180 -2.29 -4.67 13.72
CA ILE A 180 -1.22 -5.66 13.79
C ILE A 180 -1.64 -6.70 14.81
N SER A 181 -1.62 -7.97 14.39
CA SER A 181 -1.99 -9.10 15.23
C SER A 181 -0.88 -10.14 15.21
N VAL A 182 -0.46 -10.60 16.39
CA VAL A 182 0.56 -11.64 16.58
C VAL A 182 -0.10 -12.90 17.14
N ALA A 183 0.20 -14.05 16.54
CA ALA A 183 -0.30 -15.34 17.00
C ALA A 183 0.32 -15.68 18.34
N LYS A 184 -0.45 -16.35 19.20
CA LYS A 184 0.05 -16.76 20.52
C LYS A 184 1.01 -17.94 20.47
N ASP A 185 0.90 -18.76 19.44
CA ASP A 185 1.72 -19.93 19.23
C ASP A 185 1.87 -20.17 17.73
N THR A 186 2.77 -21.09 17.39
CA THR A 186 3.02 -21.55 16.01
C THR A 186 1.79 -22.17 15.34
N SER A 187 0.77 -22.56 16.10
CA SER A 187 -0.46 -23.15 15.54
C SER A 187 -1.50 -22.12 15.09
N GLY A 188 -1.23 -20.82 15.30
CA GLY A 188 -2.13 -19.73 14.93
C GLY A 188 -3.38 -19.65 15.79
N SER A 189 -3.33 -20.13 17.04
CA SER A 189 -4.44 -19.95 17.98
C SER A 189 -4.62 -18.47 18.37
N ASP A 190 -5.71 -18.12 19.09
CA ASP A 190 -6.12 -16.73 19.45
C ASP A 190 -4.93 -15.76 19.60
N PRO A 191 -5.01 -14.53 19.06
CA PRO A 191 -3.88 -13.61 19.08
C PRO A 191 -3.37 -13.36 20.50
N ALA A 192 -2.05 -13.50 20.72
CA ALA A 192 -1.41 -13.09 21.97
C ALA A 192 -1.52 -11.58 22.14
N TRP A 193 -1.34 -10.85 21.03
CA TRP A 193 -1.39 -9.41 21.01
C TRP A 193 -2.11 -8.85 19.79
N ILE A 194 -2.82 -7.74 20.01
CA ILE A 194 -3.52 -6.96 18.99
C ILE A 194 -3.28 -5.47 19.27
N GLY A 195 -2.63 -4.78 18.34
CA GLY A 195 -2.37 -3.34 18.42
C GLY A 195 -2.79 -2.57 17.17
N TYR A 196 -3.17 -1.30 17.35
CA TYR A 196 -3.40 -0.34 16.25
C TYR A 196 -2.22 0.62 16.20
N MET A 197 -1.22 0.31 15.39
CA MET A 197 0.07 0.99 15.50
C MET A 197 0.56 1.55 14.17
N GLY A 198 -0.02 1.13 13.03
CA GLY A 198 0.46 1.51 11.71
C GLY A 198 -0.55 2.24 10.85
N PHE A 199 -0.03 3.03 9.90
CA PHE A 199 -0.74 3.40 8.70
C PHE A 199 -0.61 2.26 7.69
N ASN A 200 -1.55 2.16 6.75
CA ASN A 200 -1.58 1.09 5.75
C ASN A 200 -0.34 1.01 4.83
N VAL A 201 0.51 2.05 4.85
CA VAL A 201 1.80 2.13 4.13
C VAL A 201 2.99 1.62 4.92
N ASP A 202 2.82 1.43 6.21
CA ASP A 202 3.92 1.06 7.08
C ASP A 202 4.29 -0.39 6.82
N ASN A 203 5.61 -0.63 6.74
CA ASN A 203 6.15 -1.98 6.68
C ASN A 203 6.43 -2.40 8.12
N VAL A 204 5.95 -3.56 8.51
CA VAL A 204 6.37 -4.17 9.76
C VAL A 204 7.82 -4.61 9.61
N ILE A 205 8.58 -4.36 10.67
CA ILE A 205 9.94 -4.86 10.92
C ILE A 205 9.90 -5.50 12.30
N VAL A 206 10.65 -6.57 12.52
CA VAL A 206 10.62 -7.34 13.76
C VAL A 206 12.03 -7.54 14.27
N GLY A 207 12.26 -7.31 15.56
CA GLY A 207 13.54 -7.56 16.21
C GLY A 207 13.48 -7.23 17.69
N ASP A 208 14.49 -7.65 18.44
CA ASP A 208 14.70 -7.26 19.83
C ASP A 208 15.30 -5.84 19.88
N TRP A 209 14.41 -4.86 20.04
CA TRP A 209 14.77 -3.44 20.06
C TRP A 209 15.25 -2.96 21.42
N ASP A 210 15.04 -3.72 22.49
CA ASP A 210 15.33 -3.27 23.86
C ASP A 210 16.21 -4.23 24.67
N SER A 211 16.72 -5.26 23.99
CA SER A 211 17.65 -6.29 24.45
C SER A 211 17.09 -7.09 25.63
N ASP A 212 15.79 -7.41 25.59
CA ASP A 212 15.12 -8.19 26.63
C ASP A 212 15.01 -9.70 26.30
N GLY A 213 15.42 -10.09 25.09
CA GLY A 213 15.37 -11.45 24.58
C GLY A 213 14.03 -11.86 23.99
N SER A 214 13.08 -10.92 23.85
CA SER A 214 11.83 -11.09 23.09
C SER A 214 11.81 -10.09 21.95
N GLU A 215 11.32 -10.51 20.80
CA GLU A 215 11.19 -9.63 19.65
C GLU A 215 9.96 -8.75 19.75
N SER A 216 10.06 -7.54 19.17
CA SER A 216 8.99 -6.57 19.15
C SER A 216 8.74 -6.00 17.75
N VAL A 217 7.52 -5.52 17.54
CA VAL A 217 7.13 -4.91 16.27
C VAL A 217 7.64 -3.47 16.17
N GLY A 218 8.36 -3.19 15.09
CA GLY A 218 8.60 -1.85 14.58
C GLY A 218 7.86 -1.58 13.27
N LEU A 219 7.78 -0.31 12.88
CA LEU A 219 7.08 0.17 11.69
C LEU A 219 7.94 1.12 10.88
N TYR A 220 8.19 0.78 9.62
CA TYR A 220 8.88 1.66 8.68
C TYR A 220 7.90 2.34 7.73
N ARG A 221 7.83 3.66 7.83
CA ARG A 221 7.10 4.53 6.90
C ARG A 221 8.02 5.05 5.81
N SER A 222 7.92 4.43 4.63
CA SER A 222 8.80 4.72 3.49
C SER A 222 8.71 6.16 2.99
N VAL A 223 7.52 6.76 3.04
CA VAL A 223 7.25 8.15 2.59
C VAL A 223 7.83 9.20 3.52
N LEU A 224 7.90 8.92 4.83
CA LEU A 224 8.51 9.83 5.82
C LEU A 224 9.97 9.49 6.11
N LYS A 225 10.48 8.36 5.59
CA LYS A 225 11.78 7.80 5.98
C LYS A 225 11.87 7.71 7.50
N GLN A 226 10.87 7.10 8.12
CA GLN A 226 10.72 7.08 9.56
C GLN A 226 10.52 5.65 10.05
N MET A 227 11.17 5.30 11.15
CA MET A 227 10.92 4.06 11.89
C MET A 227 10.26 4.41 13.23
N THR A 228 9.24 3.65 13.60
CA THR A 228 8.59 3.69 14.89
C THR A 228 8.80 2.34 15.58
N PHE A 229 9.23 2.34 16.85
CA PHE A 229 9.47 1.12 17.63
C PHE A 229 8.63 1.11 18.91
N LEU A 230 8.41 -0.10 19.41
CA LEU A 230 7.72 -0.37 20.66
C LEU A 230 8.67 -1.15 21.54
N SER A 231 8.83 -0.72 22.79
CA SER A 231 9.71 -1.40 23.73
C SER A 231 9.07 -2.60 24.43
N GLU A 232 7.74 -2.78 24.36
CA GLU A 232 7.05 -3.94 24.93
C GLU A 232 5.72 -4.16 24.19
N ILE A 233 5.40 -5.43 23.93
CA ILE A 233 4.12 -5.85 23.35
C ILE A 233 3.01 -5.86 24.41
N ASP A 234 3.28 -6.23 25.66
CA ASP A 234 2.23 -6.53 26.66
C ASP A 234 1.88 -5.41 27.67
N SER A 235 2.62 -4.30 27.72
CA SER A 235 2.34 -3.17 28.61
C SER A 235 2.23 -1.84 27.83
N GLU A 236 2.00 -0.69 28.48
CA GLU A 236 1.75 0.55 27.72
C GLU A 236 2.92 0.86 26.78
N PRO A 237 2.76 0.71 25.45
CA PRO A 237 3.92 0.70 24.57
C PRO A 237 4.54 2.09 24.56
N THR A 238 5.84 2.16 24.83
CA THR A 238 6.57 3.42 24.67
C THR A 238 6.97 3.53 23.20
N GLU A 239 6.45 4.56 22.52
CA GLU A 239 6.72 4.82 21.11
C GLU A 239 8.06 5.56 20.95
N TYR A 240 8.97 4.98 20.18
CA TYR A 240 10.23 5.61 19.79
C TYR A 240 10.25 5.87 18.30
N VAL A 241 10.65 7.08 17.90
CA VAL A 241 10.55 7.55 16.51
C VAL A 241 11.90 8.00 15.99
N VAL A 242 12.38 7.38 14.91
CA VAL A 242 13.70 7.62 14.32
C VAL A 242 13.55 8.06 12.86
N SER A 243 14.18 9.18 12.50
CA SER A 243 14.26 9.64 11.11
C SER A 243 15.47 9.03 10.41
N LEU A 244 15.28 8.52 9.20
CA LEU A 244 16.27 7.89 8.32
C LEU A 244 16.65 8.81 7.15
N GLU A 245 16.62 10.11 7.35
CA GLU A 245 17.02 11.08 6.32
C GLU A 245 18.44 10.80 5.82
N GLY A 246 18.58 10.67 4.49
CA GLY A 246 19.86 10.37 3.84
C GLY A 246 20.19 8.89 3.69
N VAL A 247 19.37 8.00 4.26
CA VAL A 247 19.48 6.54 4.07
C VAL A 247 18.60 6.08 2.91
N SER A 248 19.10 5.16 2.09
CA SER A 248 18.40 4.62 0.92
C SER A 248 18.23 3.11 1.05
N GLY A 249 16.99 2.66 0.92
CA GLY A 249 16.61 1.25 1.06
C GLY A 249 15.42 1.08 2.00
N ILE A 250 14.97 -0.16 2.12
CA ILE A 250 13.96 -0.62 3.07
C ILE A 250 14.72 -1.26 4.25
N PRO A 251 14.45 -0.87 5.51
CA PRO A 251 15.16 -1.39 6.66
C PRO A 251 14.77 -2.83 6.96
N ALA A 252 15.76 -3.69 7.17
CA ALA A 252 15.63 -5.08 7.58
C ALA A 252 16.30 -5.25 8.94
N ALA A 253 15.54 -5.69 9.92
CA ALA A 253 16.03 -6.05 11.24
C ALA A 253 16.68 -7.45 11.20
N GLY A 254 17.63 -7.73 12.09
CA GLY A 254 18.26 -9.04 12.25
C GLY A 254 19.62 -8.95 12.95
N ASP A 255 20.30 -10.07 13.24
CA ASP A 255 21.70 -10.07 13.70
C ASP A 255 22.68 -10.13 12.52
N TRP A 256 23.08 -8.95 12.04
CA TRP A 256 23.93 -8.84 10.86
C TRP A 256 25.43 -8.98 11.17
N ASN A 257 25.83 -8.97 12.44
CA ASN A 257 27.23 -8.94 12.85
C ASN A 257 27.43 -9.51 14.27
N PRO A 258 27.87 -10.77 14.40
CA PRO A 258 27.86 -11.51 15.68
C PRO A 258 28.91 -11.07 16.74
N ASP A 259 29.50 -9.86 16.67
CA ASP A 259 30.79 -9.58 17.34
C ASP A 259 31.00 -8.16 17.91
N ASP A 260 30.03 -7.24 17.98
CA ASP A 260 30.29 -5.88 18.51
C ASP A 260 29.76 -5.55 19.91
N GLY A 261 28.91 -6.38 20.51
CA GLY A 261 28.46 -6.15 21.89
C GLY A 261 27.41 -5.05 22.02
N VAL A 262 26.81 -4.61 20.91
CA VAL A 262 25.85 -3.50 20.87
C VAL A 262 24.81 -3.81 19.79
N GLY A 263 23.58 -4.15 20.18
CA GLY A 263 22.49 -4.13 19.19
C GLY A 263 22.33 -2.73 18.58
N ALA A 264 21.79 -2.61 17.36
CA ALA A 264 21.65 -1.32 16.69
C ALA A 264 20.86 -0.28 17.51
N ILE A 265 20.12 -0.70 18.55
CA ILE A 265 19.41 0.16 19.49
C ILE A 265 19.91 -0.08 20.94
N SER A 266 20.84 0.74 21.42
CA SER A 266 21.24 0.69 22.84
C SER A 266 20.25 1.47 23.71
N ARG A 267 19.69 0.84 24.77
CA ARG A 267 18.79 1.49 25.76
C ARG A 267 19.34 2.84 26.26
N PRO A 268 18.47 3.81 26.62
CA PRO A 268 18.89 4.93 27.43
C PRO A 268 19.36 4.43 28.80
N VAL A 269 20.54 4.87 29.23
CA VAL A 269 20.89 4.83 30.66
C VAL A 269 19.89 5.73 31.39
N VAL A 270 18.92 5.13 32.08
CA VAL A 270 18.08 5.86 33.03
C VAL A 270 18.93 6.11 34.26
N GLU A 271 19.66 7.24 34.29
CA GLU A 271 20.07 7.81 35.57
C GLU A 271 18.81 8.37 36.23
N ASP A 272 18.57 8.00 37.49
CA ASP A 272 17.38 8.28 38.32
C ASP A 272 16.97 9.78 38.36
N ASP A 273 17.81 10.69 37.83
CA ASP A 273 17.64 12.15 37.79
C ASP A 273 18.00 12.83 36.43
N GLY A 274 18.07 12.10 35.30
CA GLY A 274 18.50 12.60 33.98
C GLY A 274 17.42 13.18 33.05
N PRO A 275 17.77 13.83 31.92
CA PRO A 275 16.82 14.26 30.88
C PRO A 275 16.06 13.06 30.28
N ALA A 276 14.96 13.33 29.55
CA ALA A 276 14.08 12.31 28.96
C ALA A 276 14.86 11.19 28.24
N PRO A 277 14.38 9.92 28.31
CA PRO A 277 15.07 8.80 27.68
C PRO A 277 15.25 9.08 26.18
N SER A 278 16.47 8.91 25.68
CA SER A 278 16.80 8.99 24.25
C SER A 278 17.31 7.64 23.79
N ILE A 279 16.84 7.20 22.62
CA ILE A 279 17.36 6.01 21.94
C ILE A 279 18.44 6.46 20.96
N THR A 280 19.55 5.74 20.92
CA THR A 280 20.56 5.89 19.86
C THR A 280 20.42 4.70 18.92
N VAL A 281 20.16 4.98 17.64
CA VAL A 281 20.23 3.96 16.59
C VAL A 281 21.57 4.08 15.88
N ASP A 282 22.39 3.04 15.93
CA ASP A 282 23.63 2.95 15.15
C ASP A 282 23.32 2.38 13.76
N ILE A 283 23.27 3.26 12.75
CA ILE A 283 23.10 2.89 11.34
C ILE A 283 24.43 2.91 10.57
N GLY A 284 25.57 2.76 11.25
CA GLY A 284 26.90 2.53 10.65
C GLY A 284 27.57 3.71 9.96
N LYS A 285 26.90 4.86 9.81
CA LYS A 285 27.53 6.13 9.32
C LYS A 285 27.02 7.41 10.01
N ALA A 286 26.03 7.31 10.90
CA ALA A 286 25.58 8.39 11.75
C ALA A 286 24.93 7.79 12.99
N LEU A 287 25.39 8.17 14.19
CA LEU A 287 24.55 8.05 15.38
C LEU A 287 23.33 8.93 15.14
N ILE A 288 22.13 8.35 15.10
CA ILE A 288 20.89 9.13 15.14
C ILE A 288 20.34 9.01 16.55
N THR A 289 20.41 10.11 17.30
CA THR A 289 19.76 10.23 18.60
C THR A 289 18.32 10.66 18.39
N ALA A 290 17.37 9.85 18.86
CA ALA A 290 15.95 10.17 18.85
C ALA A 290 15.50 10.59 20.25
N ASP A 291 14.76 11.71 20.33
CA ASP A 291 14.04 12.10 21.55
C ASP A 291 12.77 11.24 21.66
N ALA A 292 12.51 10.63 22.82
CA ALA A 292 11.25 9.92 23.06
C ALA A 292 10.06 10.88 22.92
N ALA A 293 9.17 10.61 21.97
CA ALA A 293 7.89 11.30 21.87
C ALA A 293 6.85 10.49 22.65
N ILE A 294 6.47 10.96 23.84
CA ILE A 294 5.39 10.33 24.62
C ILE A 294 4.06 10.68 23.95
N ALA A 295 3.63 9.87 22.99
CA ALA A 295 2.27 9.89 22.45
C ALA A 295 1.52 8.65 22.96
N PRO A 296 0.34 8.78 23.57
CA PRO A 296 -0.43 7.61 24.01
C PRO A 296 -0.96 6.87 22.78
N ALA A 297 -0.53 5.61 22.60
CA ALA A 297 -1.14 4.71 21.61
C ALA A 297 -2.66 4.59 21.89
N PRO A 298 -3.54 4.74 20.88
CA PRO A 298 -4.97 4.59 21.09
C PRO A 298 -5.32 3.13 21.39
N LYS A 299 -5.55 2.82 22.67
CA LYS A 299 -6.08 1.53 23.13
C LYS A 299 -7.57 1.41 22.74
N VAL A 300 -7.92 0.41 21.94
CA VAL A 300 -9.32 0.02 21.72
C VAL A 300 -9.44 -1.49 21.82
N ASN A 301 -10.28 -1.96 22.73
CA ASN A 301 -10.47 -3.39 23.02
C ASN A 301 -10.96 -4.17 21.79
N PRO A 302 -10.61 -5.47 21.67
CA PRO A 302 -11.04 -6.32 20.56
C PRO A 302 -12.57 -6.44 20.50
N PRO A 303 -13.18 -6.48 19.30
CA PRO A 303 -14.59 -6.81 19.15
C PRO A 303 -14.79 -8.29 19.51
N SER A 304 -15.63 -8.54 20.51
CA SER A 304 -16.09 -9.88 20.88
C SER A 304 -17.17 -10.33 19.89
N ASP A 305 -16.82 -10.95 18.76
CA ASP A 305 -17.82 -11.52 17.84
C ASP A 305 -17.69 -13.05 17.75
N THR A 306 -18.31 -13.72 18.72
CA THR A 306 -18.64 -15.15 18.66
C THR A 306 -19.93 -15.35 17.85
N THR A 307 -19.89 -15.23 16.52
CA THR A 307 -21.00 -15.72 15.69
C THR A 307 -20.52 -16.62 14.56
N THR A 308 -20.73 -17.92 14.75
CA THR A 308 -20.53 -18.96 13.75
C THR A 308 -21.54 -18.80 12.61
N PRO A 309 -21.13 -18.72 11.32
CA PRO A 309 -22.08 -18.70 10.21
C PRO A 309 -22.71 -20.09 10.01
N ALA A 310 -24.03 -20.11 9.76
CA ALA A 310 -24.77 -21.33 9.44
C ALA A 310 -24.39 -21.91 8.05
N PRO A 311 -24.54 -23.22 7.82
CA PRO A 311 -24.09 -23.86 6.57
C PRO A 311 -24.91 -23.40 5.36
N ALA A 312 -24.23 -23.06 4.26
CA ALA A 312 -24.86 -22.70 2.99
C ALA A 312 -25.47 -23.93 2.28
N THR A 313 -26.70 -23.76 1.79
CA THR A 313 -27.43 -24.75 0.98
C THR A 313 -26.85 -24.82 -0.44
N PRO A 314 -26.73 -26.00 -1.09
CA PRO A 314 -26.11 -26.12 -2.42
C PRO A 314 -26.93 -25.45 -3.53
N ALA A 315 -26.22 -24.76 -4.44
CA ALA A 315 -26.79 -24.15 -5.63
C ALA A 315 -27.24 -25.19 -6.67
N PRO A 316 -28.35 -24.96 -7.41
CA PRO A 316 -28.84 -25.88 -8.44
C PRO A 316 -28.01 -25.83 -9.73
N ALA A 317 -27.94 -26.97 -10.41
CA ALA A 317 -27.13 -27.21 -11.60
C ALA A 317 -27.53 -26.33 -12.82
N PRO A 318 -26.58 -25.95 -13.70
CA PRO A 318 -26.86 -25.09 -14.85
C PRO A 318 -27.68 -25.81 -15.94
N ALA A 319 -28.60 -25.07 -16.56
CA ALA A 319 -29.37 -25.55 -17.71
C ALA A 319 -28.53 -25.51 -19.02
N PRO A 320 -28.82 -26.38 -20.02
CA PRO A 320 -28.02 -26.49 -21.24
C PRO A 320 -28.16 -25.29 -22.17
N ALA A 321 -27.05 -24.92 -22.82
CA ALA A 321 -26.98 -23.83 -23.80
C ALA A 321 -27.81 -24.10 -25.07
N PRO A 322 -28.54 -23.10 -25.61
CA PRO A 322 -29.27 -23.23 -26.87
C PRO A 322 -28.34 -23.21 -28.10
N ALA A 323 -28.76 -23.91 -29.15
CA ALA A 323 -28.00 -24.12 -30.38
C ALA A 323 -27.84 -22.84 -31.23
N PRO A 324 -26.75 -22.72 -32.03
CA PRO A 324 -26.46 -21.51 -32.81
C PRO A 324 -27.47 -21.28 -33.95
N ALA A 325 -27.88 -20.02 -34.14
CA ALA A 325 -28.69 -19.59 -35.27
C ALA A 325 -27.86 -19.47 -36.57
N PRO A 326 -28.46 -19.66 -37.77
CA PRO A 326 -27.74 -19.61 -39.05
C PRO A 326 -27.24 -18.21 -39.41
N ALA A 327 -26.07 -18.14 -40.04
CA ALA A 327 -25.43 -16.91 -40.51
C ALA A 327 -26.26 -16.17 -41.58
N PRO A 328 -26.40 -14.82 -41.50
CA PRO A 328 -27.04 -14.02 -42.54
C PRO A 328 -26.20 -13.92 -43.83
N ALA A 329 -26.88 -13.77 -44.97
CA ALA A 329 -26.28 -13.60 -46.28
C ALA A 329 -25.55 -12.24 -46.43
N PRO A 330 -24.50 -12.13 -47.28
CA PRO A 330 -23.70 -10.92 -47.41
C PRO A 330 -24.48 -9.76 -48.05
N ALA A 331 -24.34 -8.56 -47.48
CA ALA A 331 -24.88 -7.32 -48.03
C ALA A 331 -24.03 -6.81 -49.23
N PRO A 332 -24.62 -6.09 -50.20
CA PRO A 332 -23.89 -5.52 -51.34
C PRO A 332 -22.89 -4.43 -50.94
N ALA A 333 -21.78 -4.36 -51.68
CA ALA A 333 -20.69 -3.40 -51.44
C ALA A 333 -21.15 -1.92 -51.60
N PRO A 334 -20.76 -1.00 -50.67
CA PRO A 334 -21.04 0.43 -50.81
C PRO A 334 -20.23 1.09 -51.93
N ALA A 335 -20.80 2.13 -52.54
CA ALA A 335 -20.12 2.96 -53.54
C ALA A 335 -18.95 3.76 -52.92
N PRO A 336 -17.90 4.11 -53.69
CA PRO A 336 -16.73 4.82 -53.18
C PRO A 336 -17.06 6.22 -52.66
N ALA A 337 -16.57 6.54 -51.46
CA ALA A 337 -16.70 7.86 -50.86
C ALA A 337 -15.80 8.91 -51.57
N PRO A 338 -16.22 10.19 -51.63
CA PRO A 338 -15.38 11.27 -52.16
C PRO A 338 -14.09 11.46 -51.35
N ALA A 339 -13.02 11.88 -52.02
CA ALA A 339 -11.73 12.14 -51.38
C ALA A 339 -11.83 13.21 -50.27
N PRO A 340 -11.22 12.98 -49.09
CA PRO A 340 -11.25 13.94 -47.99
C PRO A 340 -10.49 15.23 -48.32
N ALA A 341 -11.02 16.36 -47.86
CA ALA A 341 -10.37 17.66 -47.98
C ALA A 341 -9.04 17.69 -47.18
N PRO A 342 -8.03 18.46 -47.62
CA PRO A 342 -6.75 18.55 -46.93
C PRO A 342 -6.93 19.05 -45.49
N ALA A 343 -6.26 18.38 -44.55
CA ALA A 343 -6.25 18.76 -43.14
C ALA A 343 -5.69 20.18 -42.95
N PRO A 344 -6.30 21.01 -42.08
CA PRO A 344 -5.71 22.28 -41.68
C PRO A 344 -4.30 22.07 -41.09
N ALA A 345 -3.39 23.00 -41.36
CA ALA A 345 -2.04 22.95 -40.81
C ALA A 345 -2.07 22.85 -39.27
N PRO A 346 -1.16 22.08 -38.64
CA PRO A 346 -1.07 21.97 -37.19
C PRO A 346 -0.93 23.36 -36.56
N ALA A 347 -1.73 23.64 -35.54
CA ALA A 347 -1.51 24.81 -34.71
C ALA A 347 -0.09 24.72 -34.11
N PRO A 348 0.64 25.85 -33.99
CA PRO A 348 1.96 25.84 -33.37
C PRO A 348 1.88 25.24 -31.97
N ALA A 349 2.88 24.43 -31.61
CA ALA A 349 3.00 23.88 -30.26
C ALA A 349 2.93 25.02 -29.22
N PRO A 350 2.09 24.90 -28.18
CA PRO A 350 1.99 25.94 -27.16
C PRO A 350 3.36 26.14 -26.50
N SER A 351 3.84 27.38 -26.54
CA SER A 351 5.00 27.82 -25.77
C SER A 351 4.76 27.59 -24.28
N SER A 352 5.74 27.07 -23.57
CA SER A 352 5.79 26.79 -22.13
C SER A 352 5.71 28.04 -21.25
N ARG A 353 4.63 28.81 -21.37
CA ARG A 353 4.30 29.88 -20.43
C ARG A 353 3.53 29.27 -19.26
N PRO A 354 3.82 29.60 -17.98
CA PRO A 354 2.99 29.18 -16.87
C PRO A 354 1.59 29.78 -17.07
N GLY A 355 0.64 28.95 -17.47
CA GLY A 355 -0.77 29.32 -17.54
C GLY A 355 -1.40 29.12 -16.17
N ILE A 356 -2.25 30.04 -15.75
CA ILE A 356 -3.08 29.83 -14.56
C ILE A 356 -4.08 28.70 -14.91
N PRO A 357 -4.15 27.62 -14.13
CA PRO A 357 -5.15 26.58 -14.35
C PRO A 357 -6.56 27.17 -14.20
N VAL A 358 -7.37 27.09 -15.26
CA VAL A 358 -8.79 27.45 -15.26
C VAL A 358 -9.57 26.21 -15.64
N TYR A 359 -10.30 25.67 -14.67
CA TYR A 359 -11.02 24.40 -14.81
C TYR A 359 -12.52 24.67 -14.76
N ASP A 360 -13.27 23.95 -15.58
CA ASP A 360 -14.73 23.87 -15.50
C ASP A 360 -15.16 22.66 -14.65
N THR A 361 -16.45 22.54 -14.35
CA THR A 361 -16.97 21.50 -13.44
C THR A 361 -17.94 20.57 -14.16
N ALA A 362 -17.55 19.30 -14.33
CA ALA A 362 -18.34 18.29 -15.03
C ALA A 362 -18.43 16.97 -14.25
N TRP A 363 -18.80 17.07 -12.96
CA TRP A 363 -18.80 15.95 -12.00
C TRP A 363 -19.33 14.63 -12.58
N GLU A 364 -20.56 14.64 -13.09
CA GLU A 364 -21.29 13.43 -13.48
C GLU A 364 -21.09 13.03 -14.96
N MET A 365 -20.14 13.65 -15.67
CA MET A 365 -19.83 13.28 -17.06
C MET A 365 -19.56 11.78 -17.23
N PRO A 366 -18.79 11.09 -16.34
CA PRO A 366 -18.54 9.66 -16.48
C PRO A 366 -19.79 8.78 -16.46
N VAL A 367 -20.88 9.28 -15.87
CA VAL A 367 -22.16 8.56 -15.77
C VAL A 367 -23.03 8.86 -16.98
N PHE A 368 -23.18 10.13 -17.37
CA PHE A 368 -24.21 10.53 -18.33
C PHE A 368 -23.73 10.77 -19.76
N ALA A 369 -22.47 11.10 -19.97
CA ALA A 369 -21.99 11.49 -21.28
C ALA A 369 -21.52 10.27 -22.09
N THR A 370 -21.91 10.23 -23.36
CA THR A 370 -21.23 9.41 -24.36
C THR A 370 -19.84 9.97 -24.65
N LEU A 371 -18.95 9.15 -25.23
CA LEU A 371 -17.60 9.60 -25.61
C LEU A 371 -17.64 10.75 -26.65
N SER A 372 -18.66 10.80 -27.51
CA SER A 372 -18.85 11.89 -28.46
C SER A 372 -19.26 13.20 -27.76
N GLU A 373 -20.10 13.13 -26.74
CA GLU A 373 -20.49 14.31 -25.96
C GLU A 373 -19.34 14.83 -25.11
N ALA A 374 -18.55 13.94 -24.51
CA ALA A 374 -17.32 14.31 -23.80
C ALA A 374 -16.33 15.04 -24.72
N ASP A 375 -16.09 14.52 -25.94
CA ASP A 375 -15.23 15.16 -26.94
C ASP A 375 -15.75 16.55 -27.34
N GLN A 376 -17.06 16.69 -27.59
CA GLN A 376 -17.67 17.98 -27.91
C GLN A 376 -17.55 18.99 -26.77
N TYR A 377 -17.73 18.54 -25.52
CA TYR A 377 -17.56 19.36 -24.33
C TYR A 377 -16.11 19.85 -24.19
N PHE A 378 -15.13 18.97 -24.25
CA PHE A 378 -13.72 19.37 -24.13
C PHE A 378 -13.25 20.25 -25.29
N ALA A 379 -13.75 20.01 -26.50
CA ALA A 379 -13.51 20.90 -27.63
C ALA A 379 -14.10 22.30 -27.39
N HIS A 380 -15.26 22.40 -26.74
CA HIS A 380 -15.85 23.67 -26.34
C HIS A 380 -15.00 24.38 -25.28
N LEU A 381 -14.58 23.68 -24.22
CA LEU A 381 -13.69 24.21 -23.19
C LEU A 381 -12.40 24.80 -23.76
N ASN A 382 -11.75 24.06 -24.66
CA ASN A 382 -10.52 24.50 -25.32
C ASN A 382 -10.75 25.80 -26.12
N ARG A 383 -11.88 25.92 -26.84
CA ARG A 383 -12.25 27.17 -27.55
C ARG A 383 -12.60 28.32 -26.61
N ALA A 384 -13.15 28.02 -25.44
CA ALA A 384 -13.52 29.00 -24.42
C ALA A 384 -12.34 29.44 -23.53
N GLY A 385 -11.16 28.82 -23.69
CA GLY A 385 -9.94 29.18 -22.96
C GLY A 385 -9.77 28.46 -21.63
N PHE A 386 -10.57 27.44 -21.35
CA PHE A 386 -10.37 26.56 -20.20
C PHE A 386 -9.19 25.62 -20.44
N THR A 387 -8.49 25.30 -19.36
CA THR A 387 -7.34 24.39 -19.35
C THR A 387 -7.72 22.97 -18.92
N GLY A 388 -8.93 22.77 -18.40
CA GLY A 388 -9.36 21.49 -17.90
C GLY A 388 -10.78 21.46 -17.35
N ALA A 389 -11.14 20.31 -16.77
CA ALA A 389 -12.37 20.15 -16.02
C ALA A 389 -12.18 19.20 -14.82
N TRP A 390 -13.06 19.31 -13.84
CA TRP A 390 -13.15 18.36 -12.73
C TRP A 390 -14.20 17.30 -13.01
N LEU A 391 -13.84 16.03 -12.80
CA LEU A 391 -14.69 14.86 -12.98
C LEU A 391 -14.69 14.02 -11.70
N SER A 392 -15.77 13.31 -11.41
CA SER A 392 -15.82 12.36 -10.29
C SER A 392 -16.07 10.95 -10.79
N TYR A 393 -15.25 10.00 -10.29
CA TYR A 393 -15.40 8.60 -10.65
C TYR A 393 -16.63 7.98 -9.95
N PHE A 394 -16.66 8.01 -8.60
CA PHE A 394 -17.90 7.79 -7.85
C PHE A 394 -18.60 9.12 -7.62
N ASN A 395 -19.81 9.27 -8.17
CA ASN A 395 -20.53 10.54 -8.21
C ASN A 395 -21.42 10.79 -6.97
N HIS A 396 -21.75 12.07 -6.76
CA HIS A 396 -22.56 12.55 -5.65
C HIS A 396 -24.00 12.00 -5.67
N ILE A 397 -24.67 11.96 -6.83
CA ILE A 397 -26.10 11.62 -6.92
C ILE A 397 -26.35 10.28 -7.65
N ASN A 398 -25.95 10.16 -8.92
CA ASN A 398 -26.40 9.05 -9.78
C ASN A 398 -25.31 8.02 -10.18
N GLY A 399 -24.07 8.19 -9.69
CA GLY A 399 -22.95 7.26 -9.91
C GLY A 399 -22.36 6.72 -8.62
N GLY A 400 -23.24 6.36 -7.67
CA GLY A 400 -22.83 5.61 -6.49
C GLY A 400 -22.46 4.16 -6.82
N ILE A 401 -22.20 3.36 -5.79
CA ILE A 401 -21.73 1.96 -5.92
C ILE A 401 -22.68 1.09 -6.76
N GLY A 402 -23.96 1.46 -6.87
CA GLY A 402 -24.95 0.81 -7.75
C GLY A 402 -25.38 1.61 -8.99
N GLY A 403 -24.74 2.74 -9.29
CA GLY A 403 -25.03 3.54 -10.49
C GLY A 403 -24.51 2.88 -11.75
N THR A 404 -25.05 3.24 -12.92
CA THR A 404 -24.57 2.77 -14.23
C THR A 404 -24.27 3.94 -15.15
N ASN A 405 -23.27 3.81 -16.01
CA ASN A 405 -23.03 4.80 -17.06
C ASN A 405 -24.08 4.68 -18.20
N VAL A 406 -23.97 5.57 -19.18
CA VAL A 406 -24.81 5.59 -20.41
C VAL A 406 -24.79 4.27 -21.20
N ASN A 407 -23.77 3.43 -21.01
CA ASN A 407 -23.65 2.11 -21.66
C ASN A 407 -24.28 0.98 -20.83
N GLY A 408 -24.76 1.26 -19.62
CA GLY A 408 -25.28 0.26 -18.68
C GLY A 408 -24.22 -0.43 -17.83
N ASP A 409 -22.96 -0.01 -17.88
CA ASP A 409 -21.90 -0.54 -17.03
C ASP A 409 -22.04 0.03 -15.62
N ALA A 410 -22.13 -0.85 -14.62
CA ALA A 410 -22.13 -0.43 -13.21
C ALA A 410 -20.82 0.27 -12.86
N VAL A 411 -20.84 1.26 -11.95
CA VAL A 411 -19.59 1.90 -11.47
C VAL A 411 -18.72 0.90 -10.72
N ALA A 412 -19.36 0.08 -9.88
CA ALA A 412 -18.79 -1.05 -9.17
C ALA A 412 -19.78 -2.21 -9.16
N THR A 413 -19.28 -3.45 -9.09
CA THR A 413 -20.11 -4.67 -9.05
C THR A 413 -20.28 -5.25 -7.63
N GLY A 414 -19.72 -4.59 -6.63
CA GLY A 414 -19.82 -4.92 -5.20
C GLY A 414 -19.02 -3.92 -4.35
N GLY A 415 -19.26 -3.90 -3.03
CA GLY A 415 -18.47 -3.06 -2.10
C GLY A 415 -19.10 -2.76 -0.74
N TRP A 416 -19.65 -3.76 -0.07
CA TRP A 416 -20.21 -3.60 1.27
C TRP A 416 -19.19 -4.12 2.30
N GLY A 417 -18.55 -3.22 3.05
CA GLY A 417 -17.53 -3.58 4.05
C GLY A 417 -16.11 -3.49 3.51
N ASP A 418 -15.58 -4.57 2.95
CA ASP A 418 -14.12 -4.80 2.95
C ASP A 418 -13.40 -4.33 1.67
N ARG A 419 -14.07 -4.24 0.52
CA ARG A 419 -13.44 -3.87 -0.77
C ARG A 419 -14.42 -3.40 -1.85
N PHE A 420 -14.05 -2.38 -2.64
CA PHE A 420 -14.74 -2.02 -3.89
C PHE A 420 -14.33 -2.92 -5.06
N TYR A 421 -15.29 -3.41 -5.83
CA TYR A 421 -15.02 -4.15 -7.08
C TYR A 421 -15.33 -3.28 -8.29
N LEU A 422 -14.31 -2.62 -8.85
CA LEU A 422 -14.48 -1.72 -9.99
C LEU A 422 -14.87 -2.48 -11.26
N ASN A 423 -15.83 -1.93 -12.01
CA ASN A 423 -16.27 -2.55 -13.26
C ASN A 423 -15.37 -2.17 -14.43
N GLN A 424 -14.88 -3.17 -15.17
CA GLN A 424 -13.98 -2.94 -16.30
C GLN A 424 -14.61 -2.13 -17.44
N GLY A 425 -15.90 -2.30 -17.73
CA GLY A 425 -16.63 -1.53 -18.75
C GLY A 425 -16.69 -0.04 -18.39
N TYR A 426 -16.96 0.26 -17.11
CA TYR A 426 -16.95 1.63 -16.61
C TYR A 426 -15.54 2.24 -16.62
N ILE A 427 -14.51 1.48 -16.24
CA ILE A 427 -13.09 1.90 -16.36
C ILE A 427 -12.76 2.26 -17.81
N ASN A 428 -13.14 1.41 -18.77
CA ASN A 428 -12.88 1.64 -20.19
C ASN A 428 -13.59 2.91 -20.70
N HIS A 429 -14.84 3.15 -20.27
CA HIS A 429 -15.57 4.37 -20.61
C HIS A 429 -14.90 5.62 -20.02
N MET A 430 -14.48 5.58 -18.76
CA MET A 430 -13.77 6.68 -18.12
C MET A 430 -12.43 6.96 -18.83
N ARG A 431 -11.67 5.92 -19.21
CA ARG A 431 -10.47 6.10 -20.05
C ARG A 431 -10.77 6.78 -21.37
N GLY A 432 -11.87 6.40 -22.05
CA GLY A 432 -12.29 7.07 -23.28
C GLY A 432 -12.60 8.56 -23.10
N ILE A 433 -13.14 8.95 -21.94
CA ILE A 433 -13.37 10.35 -21.57
C ILE A 433 -12.03 11.07 -21.35
N LEU A 434 -11.09 10.45 -20.64
CA LEU A 434 -9.75 11.01 -20.45
C LEU A 434 -8.99 11.15 -21.78
N ASP A 435 -9.14 10.20 -22.71
CA ASP A 435 -8.62 10.28 -24.07
C ASP A 435 -9.24 11.45 -24.86
N ALA A 436 -10.54 11.71 -24.68
CA ALA A 436 -11.20 12.88 -25.26
C ALA A 436 -10.65 14.19 -24.68
N ALA A 437 -10.41 14.26 -23.37
CA ALA A 437 -9.77 15.40 -22.72
C ALA A 437 -8.36 15.64 -23.28
N GLN A 438 -7.53 14.59 -23.34
CA GLN A 438 -6.16 14.66 -23.85
C GLN A 438 -6.12 15.14 -25.31
N ARG A 439 -6.99 14.60 -26.18
CA ARG A 439 -7.09 15.02 -27.59
C ARG A 439 -7.46 16.50 -27.75
N ASN A 440 -8.22 17.04 -26.79
CA ASN A 440 -8.65 18.44 -26.78
C ASN A 440 -7.75 19.35 -25.92
N ASN A 441 -6.55 18.88 -25.55
CA ASN A 441 -5.59 19.62 -24.73
C ASN A 441 -6.18 20.10 -23.39
N GLN A 442 -7.03 19.26 -22.78
CA GLN A 442 -7.64 19.50 -21.48
C GLN A 442 -7.00 18.61 -20.42
N LYS A 443 -6.88 19.15 -19.22
CA LYS A 443 -6.43 18.43 -18.02
C LYS A 443 -7.58 18.12 -17.09
N ILE A 444 -7.44 17.04 -16.33
CA ILE A 444 -8.50 16.54 -15.45
C ILE A 444 -8.07 16.64 -14.00
N GLY A 445 -8.92 17.29 -13.20
CA GLY A 445 -8.94 17.13 -11.74
C GLY A 445 -9.84 15.94 -11.42
N PHE A 446 -9.23 14.85 -10.94
CA PHE A 446 -9.89 13.57 -10.78
C PHE A 446 -10.34 13.37 -9.35
N VAL A 447 -11.63 13.55 -9.07
CA VAL A 447 -12.24 13.20 -7.80
C VAL A 447 -12.44 11.69 -7.73
N MET A 448 -11.71 11.07 -6.80
CA MET A 448 -11.65 9.61 -6.68
C MET A 448 -13.00 9.05 -6.26
N ILE A 449 -13.58 9.60 -5.19
CA ILE A 449 -14.86 9.18 -4.67
C ILE A 449 -15.52 10.34 -3.93
N TRP A 450 -16.79 10.59 -4.21
CA TRP A 450 -17.54 11.62 -3.49
C TRP A 450 -17.80 11.18 -2.04
N ALA A 451 -17.60 12.08 -1.09
CA ALA A 451 -17.54 11.72 0.33
C ALA A 451 -18.88 11.30 0.94
N ASN A 452 -20.01 11.46 0.24
CA ASN A 452 -21.29 10.92 0.70
C ASN A 452 -21.31 9.38 0.79
N LYS A 453 -20.38 8.70 0.10
CA LYS A 453 -20.16 7.24 0.22
C LYS A 453 -19.46 6.83 1.51
N TYR A 454 -18.81 7.78 2.16
CA TYR A 454 -18.37 7.63 3.53
C TYR A 454 -19.49 8.05 4.49
N ALA A 455 -19.98 9.27 4.35
CA ALA A 455 -20.80 9.94 5.37
C ALA A 455 -22.23 9.41 5.53
N ASN A 456 -22.83 8.80 4.49
CA ASN A 456 -24.26 8.43 4.51
C ASN A 456 -24.57 6.94 4.39
N ASP A 457 -23.71 6.13 3.76
CA ASP A 457 -23.96 4.68 3.58
C ASP A 457 -22.84 3.77 4.13
N GLY A 458 -21.73 4.34 4.62
CA GLY A 458 -20.61 3.61 5.25
C GLY A 458 -19.82 2.71 4.29
N SER A 459 -20.02 2.87 2.99
CA SER A 459 -19.43 2.00 1.98
C SER A 459 -17.96 2.29 1.72
N LEU A 460 -17.52 3.53 1.87
CA LEU A 460 -16.10 3.88 2.01
C LEU A 460 -15.75 3.89 3.50
N ASN A 461 -14.64 3.26 3.88
CA ASN A 461 -14.13 3.26 5.26
C ASN A 461 -12.60 3.08 5.24
N ALA A 462 -11.94 3.17 6.40
CA ALA A 462 -10.48 3.04 6.48
C ALA A 462 -10.00 1.71 5.89
N GLY A 463 -10.77 0.64 6.14
CA GLY A 463 -10.53 -0.74 5.69
C GLY A 463 -10.40 -0.89 4.17
N ASN A 464 -11.25 -0.21 3.41
CA ASN A 464 -11.30 -0.41 1.96
C ASN A 464 -10.71 0.76 1.13
N ALA A 465 -10.37 1.87 1.79
CA ALA A 465 -9.87 3.07 1.14
C ALA A 465 -8.55 2.84 0.40
N TRP A 466 -7.61 2.10 1.01
CA TRP A 466 -6.32 1.80 0.38
C TRP A 466 -6.48 1.03 -0.93
N GLN A 467 -7.25 -0.07 -0.91
CA GLN A 467 -7.45 -0.90 -2.09
C GLN A 467 -8.17 -0.13 -3.19
N LEU A 468 -9.14 0.72 -2.83
CA LEU A 468 -9.80 1.60 -3.79
C LEU A 468 -8.79 2.57 -4.44
N GLY A 469 -7.91 3.18 -3.65
CA GLY A 469 -6.83 4.04 -4.14
C GLY A 469 -5.89 3.32 -5.10
N PHE A 470 -5.48 2.10 -4.71
CA PHE A 470 -4.64 1.23 -5.54
C PHE A 470 -5.31 0.88 -6.86
N ASP A 471 -6.57 0.43 -6.81
CA ASP A 471 -7.32 0.02 -8.01
C ASP A 471 -7.54 1.22 -8.97
N LEU A 472 -7.81 2.42 -8.45
CA LEU A 472 -7.89 3.65 -9.25
C LEU A 472 -6.54 4.05 -9.84
N GLY A 473 -5.45 3.92 -9.07
CA GLY A 473 -4.10 4.18 -9.52
C GLY A 473 -3.66 3.23 -10.64
N GLN A 474 -3.97 1.93 -10.52
CA GLN A 474 -3.71 0.94 -11.57
C GLN A 474 -4.53 1.24 -12.83
N ALA A 475 -5.77 1.68 -12.67
CA ALA A 475 -6.65 1.95 -13.80
C ALA A 475 -6.27 3.22 -14.58
N PHE A 476 -5.84 4.29 -13.90
CA PHE A 476 -5.72 5.62 -14.51
C PHE A 476 -4.41 6.36 -14.21
N GLY A 477 -3.55 5.86 -13.32
CA GLY A 477 -2.35 6.57 -12.85
C GLY A 477 -1.32 6.92 -13.91
N ASP A 478 -1.30 6.18 -15.01
CA ASP A 478 -0.44 6.44 -16.19
C ASP A 478 -1.07 7.42 -17.20
N HIS A 479 -2.31 7.87 -16.99
CA HIS A 479 -3.06 8.61 -17.99
C HIS A 479 -2.65 10.09 -18.06
N GLY A 480 -2.11 10.51 -19.22
CA GLY A 480 -1.54 11.85 -19.42
C GLY A 480 -2.51 13.04 -19.28
N ALA A 481 -3.82 12.82 -19.34
CA ALA A 481 -4.85 13.82 -19.06
C ALA A 481 -4.98 14.19 -17.56
N ILE A 482 -4.66 13.29 -16.63
CA ILE A 482 -4.80 13.56 -15.20
C ILE A 482 -3.72 14.55 -14.77
N ALA A 483 -4.15 15.71 -14.28
CA ALA A 483 -3.25 16.71 -13.74
C ALA A 483 -3.11 16.59 -12.22
N HIS A 484 -4.18 16.20 -11.53
CA HIS A 484 -4.19 16.01 -10.10
C HIS A 484 -5.34 15.11 -9.67
N TRP A 485 -5.15 14.46 -8.54
CA TRP A 485 -6.13 13.67 -7.83
C TRP A 485 -6.78 14.48 -6.72
N VAL A 486 -7.98 14.09 -6.33
CA VAL A 486 -8.78 14.87 -5.39
C VAL A 486 -9.44 13.93 -4.40
N ALA A 487 -8.99 14.02 -3.15
CA ALA A 487 -9.62 13.45 -1.98
C ALA A 487 -10.81 14.32 -1.51
N GLY A 488 -11.68 13.80 -0.66
CA GLY A 488 -12.84 14.54 -0.15
C GLY A 488 -14.07 14.44 -1.05
N GLY A 489 -14.74 15.58 -1.27
CA GLY A 489 -16.00 15.66 -2.01
C GLY A 489 -17.18 16.08 -1.14
N ASP A 490 -17.12 17.31 -0.60
CA ASP A 490 -18.22 18.00 0.10
C ASP A 490 -18.71 17.26 1.37
N ASN A 491 -17.78 16.88 2.25
CA ASN A 491 -18.05 16.18 3.51
C ASN A 491 -18.01 17.09 4.75
N PHE A 492 -18.99 17.01 5.65
CA PHE A 492 -19.00 17.82 6.89
C PHE A 492 -17.92 17.38 7.89
N ILE A 493 -17.18 18.35 8.45
CA ILE A 493 -16.12 18.11 9.46
C ILE A 493 -16.72 17.46 10.72
N GLY A 494 -16.01 16.47 11.28
CA GLY A 494 -16.28 15.88 12.59
C GLY A 494 -16.90 14.48 12.53
N VAL A 495 -17.37 14.07 11.35
CA VAL A 495 -17.82 12.70 11.09
C VAL A 495 -16.69 11.86 10.48
N GLU A 496 -15.71 12.52 9.86
CA GLU A 496 -14.73 11.88 8.97
C GLU A 496 -13.40 11.52 9.62
N ASP A 497 -13.02 10.27 9.46
CA ASP A 497 -11.72 9.70 9.80
C ASP A 497 -10.62 10.16 8.80
N PRO A 498 -9.62 10.96 9.24
CA PRO A 498 -8.47 11.36 8.43
C PRO A 498 -7.78 10.20 7.70
N GLN A 499 -7.79 9.02 8.32
CA GLN A 499 -7.09 7.85 7.85
C GLN A 499 -7.60 7.36 6.49
N ILE A 500 -8.86 7.62 6.15
CA ILE A 500 -9.47 7.20 4.88
C ILE A 500 -8.75 7.83 3.69
N TRP A 501 -8.54 9.14 3.73
CA TRP A 501 -7.88 9.84 2.62
C TRP A 501 -6.40 9.51 2.58
N ALA A 502 -5.74 9.43 3.74
CA ALA A 502 -4.35 8.98 3.81
C ALA A 502 -4.18 7.56 3.21
N ASN A 503 -5.05 6.63 3.56
CA ASN A 503 -5.06 5.25 3.05
C ASN A 503 -5.30 5.23 1.53
N MET A 504 -6.29 5.97 1.04
CA MET A 504 -6.58 5.99 -0.39
C MET A 504 -5.45 6.62 -1.22
N VAL A 505 -4.86 7.73 -0.75
CA VAL A 505 -3.71 8.33 -1.46
C VAL A 505 -2.50 7.39 -1.40
N SER A 506 -2.32 6.67 -0.30
CA SER A 506 -1.28 5.65 -0.19
C SER A 506 -1.40 4.57 -1.26
N GLY A 507 -2.58 3.95 -1.40
CA GLY A 507 -2.81 2.95 -2.46
C GLY A 507 -2.58 3.53 -3.85
N LEU A 508 -3.01 4.77 -4.07
CA LEU A 508 -2.81 5.49 -5.33
C LEU A 508 -1.31 5.65 -5.67
N ARG A 509 -0.49 6.03 -4.68
CA ARG A 509 0.97 6.17 -4.83
C ARG A 509 1.64 4.82 -5.07
N GLU A 510 1.20 3.79 -4.36
CA GLU A 510 1.72 2.42 -4.52
C GLU A 510 1.45 1.86 -5.91
N ALA A 511 0.30 2.20 -6.50
CA ALA A 511 -0.01 1.89 -7.88
C ALA A 511 0.79 2.72 -8.92
N GLY A 512 1.67 3.63 -8.48
CA GLY A 512 2.54 4.42 -9.33
C GLY A 512 1.95 5.76 -9.81
N ALA A 513 0.78 6.17 -9.31
CA ALA A 513 0.20 7.47 -9.67
C ALA A 513 0.85 8.59 -8.84
N ASN A 514 1.70 9.40 -9.47
CA ASN A 514 2.53 10.42 -8.82
C ASN A 514 2.04 11.85 -9.01
N GLN A 515 0.84 12.06 -9.58
CA GLN A 515 0.28 13.40 -9.77
C GLN A 515 -0.10 14.03 -8.41
N PRO A 516 -0.06 15.37 -8.28
CA PRO A 516 -0.44 16.04 -7.05
C PRO A 516 -1.83 15.64 -6.56
N VAL A 517 -2.02 15.57 -5.26
CA VAL A 517 -3.32 15.30 -4.63
C VAL A 517 -3.76 16.52 -3.84
N GLY A 518 -5.02 16.91 -3.98
CA GLY A 518 -5.64 17.92 -3.12
C GLY A 518 -6.87 17.39 -2.40
N TYR A 519 -7.37 18.18 -1.46
CA TYR A 519 -8.59 17.86 -0.72
C TYR A 519 -9.73 18.84 -1.06
N HIS A 520 -10.86 18.32 -1.53
CA HIS A 520 -12.08 19.08 -1.79
C HIS A 520 -13.00 19.09 -0.58
N SER A 521 -12.97 20.21 0.15
CA SER A 521 -13.68 20.48 1.40
C SER A 521 -15.10 21.03 1.18
N PRO A 522 -16.04 20.87 2.13
CA PRO A 522 -17.40 21.41 2.02
C PRO A 522 -17.43 22.93 2.25
N ALA A 523 -18.51 23.58 1.83
CA ALA A 523 -18.66 25.04 1.97
C ALA A 523 -18.85 25.56 3.40
N TYR A 524 -19.52 24.77 4.26
CA TYR A 524 -19.82 25.11 5.64
C TYR A 524 -19.13 24.09 6.56
N SER A 525 -17.84 24.33 6.70
CA SER A 525 -16.97 23.58 7.59
C SER A 525 -16.74 24.52 8.80
N GLY A 526 -16.89 24.06 10.04
CA GLY A 526 -16.51 24.87 11.21
C GLY A 526 -15.04 25.36 11.13
N SER A 527 -14.55 26.05 12.16
CA SER A 527 -13.18 26.61 12.22
C SER A 527 -12.13 25.76 11.47
N ASN A 528 -11.76 26.23 10.26
CA ASN A 528 -10.66 25.73 9.43
C ASN A 528 -10.83 24.38 8.69
N GLY A 529 -12.04 23.92 8.34
CA GLY A 529 -12.17 22.65 7.60
C GLY A 529 -11.54 22.59 6.21
N HIS A 530 -11.42 23.73 5.53
CA HIS A 530 -10.66 23.83 4.29
C HIS A 530 -9.15 23.59 4.50
N LEU A 531 -8.67 23.77 5.73
CA LEU A 531 -7.27 23.63 6.11
C LEU A 531 -7.00 22.33 6.88
N ARG A 532 -8.00 21.47 7.07
CA ARG A 532 -7.88 20.28 7.94
C ARG A 532 -6.68 19.41 7.60
N PHE A 533 -6.37 19.29 6.31
CA PHE A 533 -5.35 18.37 5.81
C PHE A 533 -4.12 19.08 5.24
N VAL A 534 -3.92 20.39 5.47
CA VAL A 534 -2.79 21.13 4.86
C VAL A 534 -1.41 20.69 5.34
N ASN A 535 -1.36 20.04 6.51
CA ASN A 535 -0.12 19.48 7.06
C ASN A 535 0.01 17.98 6.79
N GLU A 536 -0.96 17.38 6.09
CA GLU A 536 -0.85 15.98 5.71
C GLU A 536 0.19 15.81 4.61
N TRP A 537 1.02 14.77 4.73
CA TRP A 537 2.09 14.46 3.79
C TRP A 537 1.61 14.29 2.34
N TRP A 538 0.34 13.93 2.16
CA TRP A 538 -0.26 13.65 0.87
C TRP A 538 -0.94 14.86 0.23
N ALA A 539 -1.15 15.96 0.96
CA ALA A 539 -1.93 17.10 0.48
C ALA A 539 -1.04 18.18 -0.16
N ASP A 540 -1.00 18.19 -1.49
CA ASP A 540 -0.21 19.15 -2.28
C ASP A 540 -0.91 20.51 -2.45
N PHE A 541 -2.25 20.54 -2.39
CA PHE A 541 -3.04 21.77 -2.53
C PHE A 541 -4.41 21.70 -1.86
N VAL A 542 -4.99 22.88 -1.59
CA VAL A 542 -6.33 23.02 -1.02
C VAL A 542 -7.35 23.28 -2.15
N ALA A 543 -8.43 22.49 -2.19
CA ALA A 543 -9.60 22.77 -3.01
C ALA A 543 -10.78 23.19 -2.09
N ALA A 544 -10.91 24.50 -1.87
CA ALA A 544 -11.94 25.06 -0.99
C ALA A 544 -13.25 25.35 -1.75
N GLN A 545 -14.37 24.77 -1.28
CA GLN A 545 -15.70 25.16 -1.75
C GLN A 545 -16.15 26.45 -1.04
N THR A 546 -16.44 27.50 -1.80
CA THR A 546 -16.97 28.77 -1.25
C THR A 546 -18.46 28.97 -1.57
N GLY A 547 -18.99 28.29 -2.58
CA GLY A 547 -20.40 28.38 -2.97
C GLY A 547 -21.31 27.48 -2.12
N HIS A 548 -22.64 27.67 -2.12
CA HIS A 548 -23.40 28.59 -2.95
C HIS A 548 -24.15 29.68 -2.15
N CYS A 549 -23.93 29.74 -0.83
CA CYS A 549 -24.54 30.75 0.02
C CYS A 549 -24.01 32.15 -0.31
N GLN A 550 -24.88 33.16 -0.33
CA GLN A 550 -24.51 34.54 -0.68
C GLN A 550 -23.45 35.17 0.24
N ASN A 551 -23.29 34.66 1.46
CA ASN A 551 -22.40 35.22 2.49
C ASN A 551 -21.27 34.25 2.89
N ALA A 552 -20.49 33.76 1.92
CA ALA A 552 -19.32 32.91 2.16
C ALA A 552 -18.09 33.67 2.72
N SER A 553 -18.30 34.75 3.48
CA SER A 553 -17.21 35.58 4.03
C SER A 553 -16.31 34.83 5.01
N THR A 554 -16.82 33.77 5.64
CA THR A 554 -16.08 32.93 6.58
C THR A 554 -14.95 32.16 5.92
N THR A 555 -15.13 31.61 4.72
CA THR A 555 -14.08 30.85 4.02
C THR A 555 -12.93 31.76 3.58
N TYR A 556 -13.24 32.96 3.08
CA TYR A 556 -12.20 33.93 2.68
C TYR A 556 -11.39 34.45 3.88
N GLN A 557 -12.02 34.63 5.04
CA GLN A 557 -11.33 35.00 6.27
C GLN A 557 -10.43 33.87 6.77
N GLN A 558 -10.94 32.62 6.79
CA GLN A 558 -10.16 31.44 7.20
C GLN A 558 -8.91 31.21 6.33
N LEU A 559 -9.00 31.42 5.02
CA LEU A 559 -7.84 31.29 4.10
C LEU A 559 -6.84 32.44 4.21
N ALA A 560 -7.25 33.61 4.71
CA ALA A 560 -6.37 34.77 4.85
C ALA A 560 -5.61 34.78 6.19
N ASP A 561 -6.15 34.12 7.21
CA ASP A 561 -5.57 34.02 8.55
C ASP A 561 -4.58 32.84 8.72
N ALA A 562 -4.52 31.93 7.74
CA ALA A 562 -3.62 30.78 7.67
C ALA A 562 -2.45 31.04 6.70
#